data_AF-A0A2T6E023-F1
#
_entry.id   AF-A0A2T6E023-F1
#
_cell.length_a   1.000
_cell.length_b   1.000
_cell.length_c   1.000
_cell.angle_alpha   90.00
_cell.angle_beta   90.00
_cell.angle_gamma   90.00
#
_symmetry.space_group_name_H-M   'P 1'
#
loop_
_entity.id
_entity.type
_entity.pdbx_description
1 polymer ?
#
loop_
_entity_poly.entity_id
_entity_poly.type
_entity_poly.pdbx_seq_one_letter_code
_entity_poly.pdbx_strand_id
1 'polypeptide(L)' 'MRQLAAGPQDMRDEALLVLINDEMKKLPVEDILYVRDRVRYSCPPCPMVQSVVLMLNGLIDVKRLGISSE' A
#
# COMPACT_ATOMS: atom_id res chain seq x y z
N MET A 1 -20.29 7.23 -22.72
CA MET A 1 -19.01 7.11 -22.01
C MET A 1 -19.16 7.77 -20.64
N ARG A 2 -19.08 7.02 -19.54
CA ARG A 2 -19.10 7.60 -18.19
C ARG A 2 -17.69 8.10 -17.88
N GLN A 3 -17.45 9.40 -18.06
CA GLN A 3 -16.34 10.07 -17.39
C GLN A 3 -16.68 10.08 -15.89
N LEU A 4 -16.13 9.14 -15.14
CA LEU A 4 -16.05 9.26 -13.69
C LEU A 4 -15.13 10.45 -13.44
N ALA A 5 -15.71 11.53 -12.93
CA ALA A 5 -14.95 12.68 -12.50
C ALA A 5 -13.88 12.20 -11.50
N ALA A 6 -12.61 12.42 -11.82
CA ALA A 6 -11.50 12.38 -10.89
C ALA A 6 -11.74 13.50 -9.87
N GLY A 7 -12.56 13.18 -8.86
CA GLY A 7 -12.96 14.08 -7.80
C GLY A 7 -12.02 14.01 -6.59
N PRO A 8 -12.28 14.76 -5.52
CA PRO A 8 -11.48 14.80 -4.29
C PRO A 8 -11.33 13.46 -3.54
N GLN A 9 -11.86 12.35 -4.08
CA GLN A 9 -11.58 11.00 -3.60
C GLN A 9 -10.14 10.56 -3.93
N ASP A 10 -9.61 10.93 -5.11
CA ASP A 10 -8.25 10.54 -5.51
C ASP A 10 -7.20 11.10 -4.53
N MET A 11 -7.35 12.36 -4.09
CA MET A 11 -6.46 12.96 -3.09
C MET A 11 -6.58 12.34 -1.69
N ARG A 12 -7.76 11.78 -1.33
CA ARG A 12 -7.94 11.06 -0.06
C ARG A 12 -7.27 9.70 -0.09
N ASP A 13 -7.30 9.04 -1.24
CA ASP A 13 -6.67 7.74 -1.43
C ASP A 13 -5.14 7.87 -1.40
N GLU A 14 -4.57 8.93 -1.99
CA GLU A 14 -3.13 9.22 -1.87
C GLU A 14 -2.68 9.48 -0.43
N ALA A 15 -3.40 10.33 0.31
CA ALA A 15 -3.08 10.61 1.71
C ALA A 15 -3.16 9.36 2.59
N LEU A 16 -4.12 8.48 2.32
CA LEU A 16 -4.25 7.20 3.01
C LEU A 16 -3.07 6.26 2.67
N LEU A 17 -2.65 6.19 1.40
CA LEU A 17 -1.49 5.39 1.01
C LEU A 17 -0.19 5.88 1.67
N VAL A 18 0.01 7.20 1.77
CA VAL A 18 1.15 7.79 2.50
C VAL A 18 1.14 7.38 3.97
N LEU A 19 -0.01 7.50 4.63
CA LEU A 19 -0.15 7.11 6.04
C LEU A 19 0.11 5.61 6.26
N ILE A 20 -0.40 4.75 5.37
CA ILE A 20 -0.12 3.31 5.43
C ILE A 20 1.38 3.07 5.25
N ASN A 21 2.03 3.71 4.26
CA ASN A 21 3.46 3.54 4.04
C ASN A 21 4.29 3.98 5.26
N ASP A 22 3.94 5.10 5.88
CA ASP A 22 4.64 5.63 7.05
C ASP A 22 4.52 4.74 8.28
N GLU A 23 3.40 4.04 8.47
CA GLU A 23 3.27 3.06 9.54
C GLU A 23 4.00 1.75 9.18
N MET A 24 3.85 1.27 7.95
CA MET A 24 4.42 -0.01 7.53
C MET A 24 5.95 0.03 7.44
N LYS A 25 6.56 1.17 7.11
CA LYS A 25 8.03 1.32 7.07
C LYS A 25 8.68 1.15 8.44
N LYS A 26 7.93 1.23 9.55
CA LYS A 26 8.44 1.00 10.91
C LYS A 26 8.55 -0.49 11.26
N LEU A 27 7.83 -1.35 10.55
CA LEU A 27 7.70 -2.78 10.86
C LEU A 27 8.79 -3.63 10.18
N PRO A 28 9.20 -4.78 10.75
CA PRO A 28 10.10 -5.71 10.07
C PRO A 28 9.45 -6.31 8.80
N VAL A 29 10.26 -6.86 7.90
CA VAL A 29 9.79 -7.36 6.58
C VAL A 29 8.74 -8.45 6.73
N GLU A 30 8.88 -9.31 7.75
CA GLU A 30 7.98 -10.42 8.06
C GLU A 30 6.57 -9.93 8.39
N ASP A 31 6.47 -8.86 9.17
CA ASP A 31 5.19 -8.26 9.55
C ASP A 31 4.53 -7.56 8.35
N ILE A 32 5.32 -6.91 7.49
CA ILE A 32 4.81 -6.29 6.26
C ILE A 32 4.25 -7.36 5.31
N LEU A 33 4.95 -8.49 5.16
CA LEU A 33 4.47 -9.65 4.40
C LEU A 33 3.14 -10.17 4.94
N TYR A 34 3.05 -10.34 6.27
CA TYR A 34 1.84 -10.80 6.92
C TYR A 34 0.65 -9.86 6.66
N VAL A 35 0.83 -8.55 6.82
CA VAL A 35 -0.22 -7.56 6.57
C VAL A 35 -0.65 -7.55 5.11
N ARG A 36 0.31 -7.54 4.17
CA ARG A 36 0.02 -7.56 2.73
C ARG A 36 -0.85 -8.75 2.36
N ASP A 37 -0.53 -9.94 2.86
CA ASP A 37 -1.28 -11.16 2.54
C ASP A 37 -2.70 -11.08 3.10
N ARG A 38 -2.89 -10.54 4.31
CA ARG A 38 -4.23 -10.31 4.86
C ARG A 38 -5.04 -9.30 4.05
N VAL A 39 -4.42 -8.19 3.64
CA VAL A 39 -5.07 -7.16 2.82
C VAL A 39 -5.49 -7.73 1.46
N ARG A 40 -4.65 -8.56 0.85
CA ARG A 40 -4.96 -9.23 -0.41
C ARG A 40 -6.21 -10.11 -0.34
N TYR A 41 -6.47 -10.74 0.81
CA TYR A 41 -7.56 -11.69 0.99
C TYR A 41 -8.74 -11.16 1.82
N SER A 42 -8.70 -9.89 2.26
CA SER A 42 -9.74 -9.32 3.13
C SER A 42 -11.00 -8.88 2.37
N CYS A 43 -10.90 -8.57 1.09
CA CYS A 43 -12.05 -8.23 0.25
C CYS A 43 -11.86 -8.70 -1.20
N PRO A 44 -12.95 -8.75 -2.00
CA PRO A 44 -12.85 -8.94 -3.44
C PRO A 44 -11.87 -7.93 -4.05
N PRO A 45 -11.15 -8.28 -5.14
CA PRO A 45 -10.15 -7.41 -5.73
C PRO A 45 -10.78 -6.07 -6.13
N CYS A 46 -10.41 -5.01 -5.41
CA CYS A 46 -10.80 -3.64 -5.68
C CYS A 46 -9.55 -2.78 -5.93
N PRO A 47 -9.67 -1.66 -6.67
CA PRO A 47 -8.52 -0.82 -7.01
C PRO A 47 -7.68 -0.41 -5.80
N MET A 48 -8.33 -0.08 -4.69
CA MET A 48 -7.63 0.34 -3.47
C MET A 48 -6.78 -0.77 -2.85
N VAL A 49 -7.31 -1.99 -2.73
CA VAL A 49 -6.53 -3.13 -2.23
C VAL A 49 -5.36 -3.46 -3.15
N GLN A 50 -5.55 -3.35 -4.46
CA GLN A 50 -4.45 -3.53 -5.41
C GLN A 50 -3.36 -2.49 -5.22
N SER A 51 -3.71 -1.21 -5.07
CA SER A 51 -2.75 -0.12 -4.81
C SER A 51 -1.97 -0.35 -3.52
N VAL A 52 -2.65 -0.71 -2.42
CA VAL A 52 -2.00 -1.02 -1.14
C VAL A 52 -1.05 -2.21 -1.29
N VAL A 53 -1.48 -3.31 -1.93
CA VAL A 53 -0.65 -4.51 -2.10
C VAL A 53 0.60 -4.21 -2.94
N LEU A 54 0.47 -3.44 -4.01
CA LEU A 54 1.60 -3.03 -4.85
C LEU A 54 2.59 -2.15 -4.08
N MET A 55 2.09 -1.19 -3.32
CA MET A 55 2.92 -0.34 -2.47
C MET A 55 3.69 -1.16 -1.42
N LEU A 56 3.02 -2.10 -0.75
CA LEU A 56 3.68 -2.97 0.24
C LEU A 56 4.74 -3.89 -0.39
N ASN A 57 4.51 -4.39 -1.62
CA ASN A 57 5.54 -5.14 -2.35
C ASN A 57 6.78 -4.27 -2.60
N GLY A 58 6.59 -3.03 -3.09
CA GLY A 58 7.69 -2.10 -3.28
C GLY A 58 8.47 -1.80 -1.99
N LEU A 59 7.76 -1.60 -0.87
CA LEU A 59 8.39 -1.38 0.43
C LEU A 59 9.20 -2.61 0.91
N ILE A 60 8.68 -3.82 0.70
CA ILE A 60 9.40 -5.06 1.00
C ILE A 60 10.69 -5.15 0.18
N ASP A 61 10.62 -4.82 -1.12
CA ASP A 61 11.78 -4.86 -1.99
C ASP A 61 12.84 -3.83 -1.55
N VAL A 62 12.44 -2.59 -1.24
CA VAL A 62 13.34 -1.55 -0.71
C VAL A 62 14.02 -2.00 0.58
N LYS A 63 13.27 -2.60 1.51
CA LYS A 63 13.81 -3.09 2.77
C LYS A 63 14.77 -4.26 2.59
N ARG A 64 14.46 -5.20 1.69
CA ARG A 64 15.33 -6.34 1.38
C ARG A 64 16.64 -5.93 0.72
N LEU A 65 16.62 -4.84 -0.05
CA LEU A 65 17.81 -4.27 -0.66
C LEU A 65 18.69 -3.51 0.36
N GLY A 66 18.25 -3.34 1.61
CA GLY A 66 18.99 -2.58 2.62
C GLY A 66 19.02 -1.08 2.36
N ILE A 67 18.15 -0.57 1.48
CA ILE A 67 18.08 0.86 1.10
C ILE A 67 17.11 1.63 2.02
N SER A 68 16.51 0.98 3.02
CA SER A 68 15.90 1.68 4.15
C SER A 68 17.00 2.23 5.06
N SER A 69 17.71 3.22 4.54
CA SER A 69 18.55 4.14 5.29
C SER A 69 17.65 4.94 6.24
N GLU A 70 17.96 4.82 7.53
CA GLU A 70 17.83 5.83 8.60
C GLU A 70 16.51 6.61 8.73
#